data_AF-A0A8B3L9Z2-F1
#
_entry.id   AF-A0A8B3L9Z2-F1
#
_cell.length_a   1.000
_cell.length_b   1.000
_cell.length_c   1.000
_cell.angle_alpha   90.00
_cell.angle_beta   90.00
_cell.angle_gamma   90.00
#
_symmetry.space_group_name_H-M   'P 1'
#
loop_
_entity.id
_entity.type
_entity.pdbx_description
1 polymer ?
#
loop_
_entity_poly.entity_id
_entity_poly.type
_entity_poly.pdbx_seq_one_letter_code
_entity_poly.pdbx_strand_id
1 'polypeptide(L)'
;MLVHERRLEKELVLNGPIRSCLQIVREQLALLQTAERLENEGFEDLVEGSKISLEQLRDHALNNCYLMAERALELGLVADIAR
;
A
#
# COMPACT_ATOMS: atom_id res chain seq x y z
N MET A 1 13.05 5.09 -7.00
CA MET A 1 11.87 5.28 -6.13
C MET A 1 11.61 3.97 -5.41
N LEU A 2 11.27 4.02 -4.12
CA LEU A 2 10.88 2.83 -3.37
C LEU A 2 9.35 2.79 -3.32
N VAL A 3 8.75 1.77 -3.93
CA VAL A 3 7.32 1.48 -3.81
C VAL A 3 7.21 0.14 -3.12
N HIS A 4 6.60 0.12 -1.95
CA HIS A 4 6.42 -1.06 -1.13
C HIS A 4 5.09 -0.95 -0.38
N GLU A 5 4.52 -2.09 0.01
CA GLU A 5 3.38 -2.11 0.92
C GLU A 5 3.76 -1.55 2.30
N ARG A 6 2.78 -0.99 3.01
CA ARG A 6 2.93 -0.56 4.39
C ARG A 6 3.11 -1.79 5.29
N ARG A 7 4.28 -1.87 5.91
CA ARG A 7 4.56 -2.91 6.90
C ARG A 7 3.93 -2.56 8.24
N LEU A 8 3.19 -3.53 8.81
CA LEU A 8 2.68 -3.50 10.17
C LEU A 8 3.22 -4.71 10.93
N GLU A 9 3.74 -4.47 12.13
CA GLU A 9 4.07 -5.51 13.10
C GLU A 9 3.27 -5.26 14.37
N LYS A 10 2.46 -6.25 14.78
CA LYS A 10 1.61 -6.14 15.97
C LYS A 10 1.25 -7.51 16.54
N GLU A 11 1.37 -7.65 17.85
CA GLU A 11 0.82 -8.80 18.57
C GLU A 11 -0.64 -8.56 18.98
N LEU A 12 -1.50 -9.53 18.74
CA LEU A 12 -2.91 -9.50 19.14
C LEU A 12 -3.17 -10.48 20.27
N VAL A 13 -3.34 -9.96 21.48
CA VAL A 13 -3.63 -10.77 22.67
C VAL A 13 -5.12 -10.67 23.01
N LEU A 14 -5.80 -11.82 23.07
CA LEU A 14 -7.23 -11.91 23.35
C LEU A 14 -7.45 -12.50 24.74
N ASN A 15 -7.63 -11.63 25.73
CA ASN A 15 -7.88 -12.02 27.12
C ASN A 15 -9.16 -11.39 27.64
N GLY A 16 -10.16 -12.22 27.95
CA GLY A 16 -11.43 -11.77 28.50
C GLY A 16 -12.63 -12.52 27.92
N PRO A 17 -13.86 -12.04 28.18
CA PRO A 17 -15.07 -12.62 27.62
C PRO A 17 -15.04 -12.61 26.09
N ILE A 18 -15.55 -13.68 25.47
CA ILE A 18 -15.55 -13.87 24.00
C ILE A 18 -16.09 -12.65 23.24
N ARG A 19 -17.16 -12.02 23.77
CA ARG A 19 -17.75 -10.81 23.16
C ARG A 19 -16.76 -9.65 23.08
N SER A 20 -15.95 -9.45 24.10
CA SER A 20 -14.91 -8.41 24.13
C SER A 20 -13.79 -8.74 23.16
N CYS A 21 -13.35 -10.00 23.11
CA CYS A 21 -12.34 -10.44 22.14
C CYS A 21 -12.80 -10.23 20.69
N LEU A 22 -14.08 -10.50 20.38
CA LEU A 22 -14.65 -10.24 19.06
C LEU A 22 -14.62 -8.75 18.71
N GLN A 23 -14.90 -7.87 19.66
CA GLN A 23 -14.85 -6.43 19.45
C GLN A 23 -13.43 -5.97 19.13
N ILE A 24 -12.44 -6.43 19.89
CA ILE A 24 -11.02 -6.13 19.67
C ILE A 24 -10.60 -6.54 18.25
N VAL A 25 -10.95 -7.76 17.82
CA VAL A 25 -10.62 -8.25 16.47
C VAL A 25 -11.26 -7.38 15.38
N ARG A 26 -12.53 -6.99 15.55
CA ARG A 26 -13.22 -6.13 14.57
C ARG A 26 -12.56 -4.76 14.43
N GLU A 27 -12.12 -4.18 15.55
CA GLU A 27 -11.42 -2.91 15.54
C GLU A 27 -10.06 -3.02 14.83
N GLN A 28 -9.30 -4.08 15.10
CA GLN A 28 -8.04 -4.31 14.40
C GLN A 28 -8.26 -4.55 12.90
N LEU A 29 -9.30 -5.28 12.52
CA LEU A 29 -9.66 -5.46 11.12
C LEU A 29 -10.03 -4.14 10.44
N ALA A 30 -10.85 -3.30 11.09
CA ALA A 30 -11.23 -2.00 10.55
C ALA A 30 -10.01 -1.08 10.33
N LEU A 31 -9.03 -1.14 11.24
CA LEU A 31 -7.75 -0.41 11.09
C LEU A 31 -6.95 -0.91 9.88
N LEU A 32 -6.83 -2.23 9.71
CA LEU A 32 -6.14 -2.84 8.56
C LEU A 32 -6.81 -2.45 7.24
N GLN A 33 -8.14 -2.55 7.16
CA GLN A 33 -8.90 -2.16 5.97
C GLN A 33 -8.74 -0.68 5.64
N THR A 34 -8.68 0.17 6.67
CA THR A 34 -8.45 1.61 6.46
C THR A 34 -7.04 1.87 5.92
N ALA A 35 -6.03 1.18 6.45
CA ALA A 35 -4.65 1.30 5.97
C ALA A 35 -4.51 0.84 4.52
N GLU A 36 -5.10 -0.32 4.18
CA GLU A 36 -5.13 -0.85 2.81
C GLU A 36 -5.80 0.15 1.85
N ARG A 37 -6.95 0.72 2.23
CA ARG A 37 -7.64 1.72 1.41
C ARG A 37 -6.78 2.95 1.14
N LEU A 38 -6.16 3.52 2.18
CA LEU A 38 -5.31 4.71 2.03
C LEU A 38 -4.08 4.44 1.17
N GLU A 39 -3.53 3.23 1.23
CA GLU A 39 -2.44 2.83 0.34
C GLU A 39 -2.90 2.73 -1.11
N ASN A 40 -4.05 2.10 -1.36
CA ASN A 40 -4.61 2.01 -2.71
C ASN A 40 -4.93 3.39 -3.29
N GLU A 41 -5.49 4.31 -2.50
CA GLU A 41 -5.72 5.70 -2.92
C GLU A 41 -4.41 6.38 -3.34
N GLY A 42 -3.34 6.22 -2.55
CA GLY A 42 -2.03 6.77 -2.91
C GLY A 42 -1.42 6.12 -4.16
N PHE A 43 -1.68 4.84 -4.40
CA PHE A 43 -1.25 4.17 -5.64
C PHE A 43 -2.10 4.57 -6.85
N GLU A 44 -3.40 4.80 -6.67
CA GLU A 44 -4.29 5.33 -7.72
C GLU A 44 -3.80 6.70 -8.20
N ASP A 45 -3.53 7.62 -7.27
CA ASP A 45 -2.96 8.93 -7.57
C ASP A 45 -1.61 8.82 -8.29
N LEU A 46 -0.78 7.83 -7.91
CA LEU A 46 0.54 7.62 -8.49
C LEU A 46 0.48 7.07 -9.92
N VAL A 47 -0.48 6.20 -10.23
CA VAL A 47 -0.63 5.63 -11.58
C VAL A 47 -1.44 6.51 -12.52
N GLU A 48 -2.11 7.54 -12.00
CA GLU A 48 -2.88 8.49 -12.81
C GLU A 48 -2.00 9.13 -13.90
N GLY A 49 -2.42 9.00 -15.16
CA GLY A 49 -1.65 9.50 -16.31
C GLY A 49 -0.37 8.70 -16.65
N SER A 50 -0.04 7.66 -15.86
CA SER A 50 1.06 6.75 -16.13
C SER A 50 0.67 5.66 -17.16
N LYS A 51 1.65 4.85 -17.57
CA LYS A 51 1.48 3.74 -18.51
C LYS A 51 1.15 2.40 -17.85
N ILE A 52 1.03 2.37 -16.52
CA ILE A 52 0.75 1.13 -15.76
C ILE A 52 -0.58 1.23 -15.02
N SER A 53 -1.23 0.10 -14.80
CA SER A 53 -2.43 0.04 -13.97
C SER A 53 -2.09 -0.07 -12.48
N LEU A 54 -3.07 0.23 -11.63
CA LEU A 54 -2.98 0.00 -10.18
C LEU A 54 -2.60 -1.45 -9.87
N GLU A 55 -3.22 -2.42 -10.54
CA GLU A 55 -2.95 -3.85 -10.34
C GLU A 55 -1.49 -4.21 -10.65
N GLN A 56 -0.95 -3.67 -11.75
CA GLN A 56 0.45 -3.89 -12.13
C GLN A 56 1.42 -3.27 -11.12
N LEU A 57 1.10 -2.07 -10.62
CA LEU A 57 1.90 -1.42 -9.58
C LEU A 57 1.87 -2.22 -8.26
N ARG A 58 0.71 -2.77 -7.87
CA ARG A 58 0.57 -3.62 -6.68
C ARG A 58 1.37 -4.91 -6.80
N ASP A 59 1.28 -5.60 -7.93
CA ASP A 59 2.05 -6.81 -8.17
C ASP A 59 3.57 -6.53 -8.15
N HIS A 60 4.00 -5.36 -8.66
CA HIS A 60 5.37 -4.92 -8.51
C HIS A 60 5.75 -4.61 -7.04
N ALA A 61 4.91 -3.90 -6.29
CA ALA A 61 5.18 -3.57 -4.89
C ALA A 61 5.32 -4.83 -4.00
N LEU A 62 4.55 -5.88 -4.32
CA LEU A 62 4.58 -7.19 -3.65
C LEU A 62 5.82 -8.01 -4.01
N ASN A 63 6.20 -8.04 -5.29
CA ASN A 63 7.26 -8.92 -5.78
C ASN A 63 8.66 -8.27 -5.79
N ASN A 64 8.75 -6.95 -5.93
CA ASN A 64 10.03 -6.25 -6.06
C ASN A 64 9.94 -4.77 -5.62
N CYS A 65 10.38 -4.49 -4.40
CA CYS A 65 10.28 -3.17 -3.74
C CYS A 65 11.19 -2.06 -4.32
N TYR A 66 11.71 -2.22 -5.53
CA TYR A 66 12.67 -1.29 -6.11
C TYR A 66 12.33 -0.95 -7.57
N LEU A 67 11.86 0.28 -7.78
CA LEU A 67 11.65 0.83 -9.11
C LEU A 67 12.73 1.88 -9.41
N MET A 68 13.60 1.57 -10.38
CA MET A 68 14.66 2.50 -10.81
C MET A 68 14.04 3.79 -11.36
N ALA A 69 14.72 4.92 -11.18
CA ALA A 69 14.18 6.24 -11.53
C ALA A 69 13.94 6.35 -13.05
N GLU A 70 14.85 5.79 -13.84
CA GLU A 70 14.76 5.71 -15.30
C GLU A 70 13.51 4.93 -15.70
N ARG A 71 13.27 3.79 -15.04
CA ARG A 71 12.08 2.98 -15.29
C ARG A 71 10.80 3.69 -14.85
N ALA A 72 10.81 4.38 -13.71
CA ALA A 72 9.67 5.17 -13.25
C ALA A 72 9.33 6.30 -14.23
N LEU A 73 10.35 6.95 -14.81
CA LEU A 73 10.20 7.98 -15.84
C LEU A 73 9.65 7.38 -17.15
N GLU A 74 10.17 6.24 -17.60
CA GLU A 74 9.65 5.53 -18.78
C GLU A 74 8.17 5.17 -18.65
N LEU A 75 7.77 4.73 -17.45
CA LEU A 75 6.39 4.36 -17.11
C LEU A 75 5.50 5.59 -16.85
N GLY A 76 6.08 6.80 -16.78
CA GLY A 76 5.34 8.04 -16.53
C GLY A 76 4.86 8.21 -15.09
N LEU A 77 5.46 7.49 -14.13
CA LEU A 77 5.14 7.61 -12.69
C LEU A 77 5.80 8.84 -12.06
N VAL A 78 6.85 9.36 -12.68
CA VAL A 78 7.55 10.57 -12.26
C VAL A 78 7.86 11.43 -13.49
N ALA A 79 7.98 12.74 -13.30
CA ALA A 79 8.44 13.67 -14.32
C ALA A 79 9.95 13.96 -14.16
N ASP A 80 10.59 14.38 -15.25
CA ASP A 80 11.97 14.87 -15.22
C ASP A 80 12.02 16.29 -14.62
N ILE A 81 13.19 16.70 -14.14
CA ILE A 81 13.39 18.02 -13.57
C ILE A 81 13.46 19.05 -14.70
N ALA A 82 12.56 20.03 -14.69
CA ALA A 82 12.59 21.13 -15.64
C ALA A 82 13.92 21.90 -15.54
N ARG A 83 14.58 22.15 -16.67
CA ARG A 83 15.81 22.94 -16.78
C ARG A 83 15.55 24.44 -16.65
#